data_AF-A0A1Y4TND0-F1
#
_entry.id   AF-A0A1Y4TND0-F1
#
_cell.length_a   1.000
_cell.length_b   1.000
_cell.length_c   1.000
_cell.angle_alpha   90.00
_cell.angle_beta   90.00
_cell.angle_gamma   90.00
#
_symmetry.space_group_name_H-M   'P 1'
#
loop_
_entity.id
_entity.type
_entity.pdbx_description
1 polymer ?
#
loop_
_entity_poly.entity_id
_entity_poly.type
_entity_poly.pdbx_seq_one_letter_code
_entity_poly.pdbx_strand_id
1 'polypeptide(L)'
;MTKKSPPPKEFSYQGVDFRICYAYPSADKHKDAPCRGRINPLDPMTGKCLTKRQLFGKDSDSPVNHIVHGKDPWDIYNNREKEASYLLSMMTQCGLLVGVAVADPSAVADLAELARKYKQTLFEMHSKWAKSTVKSYSGQYDSLVEEMTGLRAGDLDDAAYKQLQNKICRNAAQKALKHHTWAYGETPPPSAQRRLSLLYDLIRCLKAEGVSIPVVPFPYNGKPSRQMLLLDRTDHARAIPDGILRAICADPVIQGQAEILADAGLRIGECTGLLFDSLRWLDTSQGRMYYLDISGQVDDDGKRTELPKTKDSYRVVPLSRELGEALARYRNEMETKYGDLSLRLMCGQADENGFDDSPAKAAAWEAQVRARISMLLRKSSAFQAIAANRVYLFDKQAQDAELYSQLFAHSWRRNFCTELYCSSGLNSSKIHRRMGHVYKPLPPQKASGLNPTELCLMCLEKHVSPTLYHPANPLRYDADGPFQATEVPSCCIELTLKPGDSVELTVEDTEPGTVTRISGEGLTIQRLRRDERRNVTYDYGLLSSAETITVVKKRNLV
;
A
#
# COMPACT_ATOMS: atom_id res chain seq x y z
N MET A 1 37.81 25.29 -58.24
CA MET A 1 36.65 25.08 -57.36
C MET A 1 35.69 26.24 -57.53
N THR A 2 34.57 26.02 -58.21
CA THR A 2 33.47 26.98 -58.35
C THR A 2 32.92 27.29 -56.96
N LYS A 3 33.04 28.54 -56.50
CA LYS A 3 32.41 28.98 -55.24
C LYS A 3 30.91 28.81 -55.40
N LYS A 4 30.32 27.80 -54.75
CA LYS A 4 28.85 27.69 -54.62
C LYS A 4 28.34 29.04 -54.10
N SER A 5 27.32 29.59 -54.76
CA SER A 5 26.67 30.80 -54.29
C SER A 5 26.19 30.59 -52.84
N PRO A 6 26.36 31.59 -51.95
CA PRO A 6 25.85 31.49 -50.59
C PRO A 6 24.31 31.38 -50.64
N PRO A 7 23.68 30.61 -49.72
CA PRO A 7 22.23 30.54 -49.64
C PRO A 7 21.64 31.91 -49.27
N PRO A 8 20.33 32.12 -49.54
CA PRO A 8 19.63 33.34 -49.16
C PRO A 8 19.76 33.63 -47.66
N LYS A 9 20.02 34.89 -47.32
CA LYS A 9 20.05 35.35 -45.92
C LYS A 9 18.67 35.69 -45.39
N GLU A 10 17.68 35.76 -46.25
CA GLU A 10 16.29 36.03 -45.91
C GLU A 10 15.40 34.98 -46.60
N PHE A 11 14.34 34.57 -45.92
CA PHE A 11 13.35 33.66 -46.46
C PHE A 11 12.00 33.93 -45.83
N SER A 12 10.94 33.70 -46.60
CA SER A 12 9.56 33.74 -46.12
C SER A 12 9.11 32.31 -45.81
N TYR A 13 8.45 32.13 -44.68
CA TYR A 13 7.85 30.87 -44.28
C TYR A 13 6.46 31.13 -43.70
N GLN A 14 5.43 30.55 -44.30
CA GLN A 14 4.01 30.72 -43.92
C GLN A 14 3.59 32.19 -43.78
N GLY A 15 4.05 33.05 -44.70
CA GLY A 15 3.70 34.48 -44.73
C GLY A 15 4.47 35.37 -43.75
N VAL A 16 5.47 34.83 -43.04
CA VAL A 16 6.35 35.59 -42.13
C VAL A 16 7.77 35.55 -42.66
N ASP A 17 8.45 36.70 -42.64
CA ASP A 17 9.82 36.82 -43.11
C ASP A 17 10.83 36.59 -41.97
N PHE A 18 11.92 35.92 -42.31
CA PHE A 18 12.99 35.57 -41.39
C PHE A 18 14.35 35.92 -41.99
N ARG A 19 15.30 36.29 -41.13
CA ARG A 19 16.70 36.51 -41.48
C ARG A 19 17.61 35.49 -40.82
N ILE A 20 18.44 34.82 -41.64
CA ILE A 20 19.46 33.87 -41.19
C ILE A 20 20.84 34.53 -41.25
N CYS A 21 21.54 34.48 -40.11
CA CYS A 21 22.96 34.83 -40.04
C CYS A 21 23.79 33.55 -39.91
N TYR A 22 24.57 33.25 -40.95
CA TYR A 22 25.51 32.14 -40.96
C TYR A 22 26.85 32.57 -40.36
N ALA A 23 27.40 31.74 -39.48
CA ALA A 23 28.71 31.94 -38.90
C ALA A 23 29.42 30.58 -38.77
N TYR A 24 30.75 30.61 -38.76
CA TYR A 24 31.59 29.48 -38.37
C TYR A 24 32.31 29.85 -37.07
N PRO A 25 31.69 29.63 -35.90
CA PRO A 25 32.30 29.98 -34.63
C PRO A 25 33.59 29.18 -34.45
N SER A 26 34.66 29.83 -34.00
CA SER A 26 35.95 29.16 -33.76
C SER A 26 35.83 27.98 -32.78
N ALA A 27 34.89 28.06 -31.83
CA ALA A 27 34.60 27.02 -30.85
C ALA A 27 33.99 25.74 -31.45
N ASP A 28 33.37 25.81 -32.64
CA ASP A 28 32.65 24.69 -33.25
C ASP A 28 33.45 24.03 -34.39
N LYS A 29 34.69 24.47 -34.64
CA LYS A 29 35.52 24.04 -35.79
C LYS A 29 35.78 22.53 -35.85
N HIS A 30 35.76 21.84 -34.71
CA HIS A 30 36.04 20.41 -34.60
C HIS A 30 34.78 19.52 -34.55
N LYS A 31 33.58 20.11 -34.63
CA LYS A 31 32.31 19.38 -34.58
C LYS A 31 31.89 18.93 -35.98
N ASP A 32 31.08 17.88 -36.05
CA ASP A 32 30.51 17.36 -37.30
C ASP A 32 29.58 18.34 -38.02
N ALA A 33 29.05 19.32 -37.29
CA ALA A 33 28.23 20.43 -37.79
C ALA A 33 28.81 21.79 -37.35
N PRO A 34 29.92 22.24 -37.99
CA PRO A 34 30.69 23.41 -37.54
C PRO A 34 30.08 24.75 -37.96
N CYS A 35 29.09 24.76 -38.85
CA CYS A 35 28.38 25.96 -39.26
C CYS A 35 27.21 26.23 -38.32
N ARG A 36 27.01 27.49 -37.96
CA ARG A 36 25.93 27.96 -37.09
C ARG A 36 25.05 28.96 -37.83
N GLY A 37 23.75 28.67 -37.89
CA GLY A 37 22.72 29.54 -38.44
C GLY A 37 21.88 30.14 -37.33
N ARG A 38 21.88 31.46 -37.22
CA ARG A 38 21.00 32.18 -36.30
C ARG A 38 19.79 32.68 -37.06
N ILE A 39 18.62 32.09 -36.79
CA ILE A 39 17.36 32.45 -37.42
C ILE A 39 16.69 33.51 -36.56
N ASN A 40 16.40 34.67 -37.15
CA ASN A 40 15.75 35.79 -36.48
C ASN A 40 14.43 36.09 -37.20
N PRO A 41 13.29 36.13 -36.48
CA PRO A 41 12.04 36.53 -37.09
C PRO A 41 12.04 38.05 -37.35
N LEU A 42 11.44 38.46 -38.46
CA LEU A 42 11.25 39.87 -38.81
C LEU A 42 9.86 40.33 -38.36
N ASP A 43 9.79 41.57 -37.92
CA ASP A 43 8.54 42.27 -37.62
C ASP A 43 7.79 42.52 -38.95
N PRO A 44 6.57 41.99 -39.11
CA PRO A 44 5.79 42.14 -40.34
C PRO A 44 5.50 43.61 -40.72
N MET A 45 5.49 44.52 -39.76
CA MET A 45 5.18 45.94 -39.98
C MET A 45 6.43 46.77 -40.33
N THR A 46 7.60 46.38 -39.79
CA THR A 46 8.82 47.20 -39.92
C THR A 46 9.92 46.54 -40.75
N GLY A 47 9.82 45.25 -41.07
CA GLY A 47 10.82 44.47 -41.80
C GLY A 47 12.15 44.30 -41.04
N LYS A 48 12.21 44.69 -39.77
CA LYS A 48 13.40 44.60 -38.92
C LYS A 48 13.34 43.36 -38.02
N CYS A 49 14.50 42.84 -37.62
CA CYS A 49 14.56 41.73 -36.68
C CYS A 49 13.83 42.09 -35.38
N LEU A 50 12.96 41.19 -34.90
CA LEU A 50 12.27 41.37 -33.64
C LEU A 50 13.27 41.48 -32.48
N THR A 51 12.91 42.31 -31.50
CA THR A 51 13.66 42.45 -30.25
C THR A 51 13.09 41.53 -29.17
N LYS A 52 13.91 41.26 -28.15
CA LYS A 52 13.55 40.40 -27.02
C LYS A 52 12.32 40.89 -26.28
N ARG A 53 12.23 42.21 -26.13
CA ARG A 53 11.10 42.88 -25.51
C ARG A 53 9.80 42.70 -26.29
N GLN A 54 9.86 42.60 -27.62
CA GLN A 54 8.69 42.38 -28.47
C GLN A 54 8.20 40.93 -28.40
N LEU A 55 9.11 39.95 -28.35
CA LEU A 55 8.73 38.53 -28.39
C LEU A 55 8.47 37.90 -27.01
N PHE A 56 9.14 38.35 -25.94
CA PHE A 56 9.05 37.71 -24.62
C PHE A 56 8.77 38.67 -23.45
N GLY A 57 8.56 39.97 -23.71
CA GLY A 57 8.38 40.98 -22.67
C GLY A 57 9.68 41.45 -22.01
N LYS A 58 9.57 42.35 -21.02
CA LYS A 58 10.70 43.11 -20.46
C LYS A 58 11.67 42.28 -19.61
N ASP A 59 11.18 41.20 -19.00
CA ASP A 59 11.89 40.46 -17.92
C ASP A 59 12.26 39.01 -18.29
N SER A 60 12.07 38.58 -19.55
CA SER A 60 12.48 37.24 -19.99
C SER A 60 14.00 37.17 -20.18
N ASP A 61 14.62 35.98 -20.06
CA ASP A 61 16.01 35.69 -20.43
C ASP A 61 16.18 34.87 -21.72
N SER A 62 15.07 34.53 -22.36
CA SER A 62 15.07 33.71 -23.57
C SER A 62 15.66 34.46 -24.78
N PRO A 63 16.53 33.82 -25.59
CA PRO A 63 17.05 34.41 -26.81
C PRO A 63 15.95 34.50 -27.88
N VAL A 64 15.87 35.65 -28.57
CA VAL A 64 14.89 35.91 -29.67
C VAL A 64 15.13 35.06 -30.91
N ASN A 65 16.31 34.49 -30.99
CA ASN A 65 16.81 33.79 -32.16
C ASN A 65 16.98 32.32 -31.81
N HIS A 66 16.68 31.48 -32.77
CA HIS A 66 16.96 30.06 -32.68
C HIS A 66 18.22 29.72 -33.46
N ILE A 67 19.01 28.82 -32.89
CA ILE A 67 20.30 28.41 -33.42
C ILE A 67 20.14 27.04 -34.07
N VAL A 68 20.47 26.95 -35.36
CA VAL A 68 20.58 25.70 -36.11
C VAL A 68 22.05 25.43 -36.38
N HIS A 69 22.47 24.18 -36.19
CA HIS A 69 23.80 23.72 -36.58
C HIS A 69 23.72 22.89 -37.86
N GLY A 70 24.71 23.05 -38.74
CA GLY A 70 24.82 22.25 -39.95
C GLY A 70 26.25 22.15 -40.43
N LYS A 71 26.48 21.31 -41.44
CA LYS A 71 27.79 21.12 -42.07
C LYS A 71 28.25 22.38 -42.81
N ASP A 72 27.31 23.04 -43.48
CA ASP A 72 27.52 24.27 -44.25
C ASP A 72 26.24 25.15 -44.26
N PRO A 73 26.29 26.38 -44.81
CA PRO A 73 25.12 27.26 -44.89
C PRO A 73 23.92 26.66 -45.62
N TRP A 74 24.13 25.80 -46.63
CA TRP A 74 23.04 25.17 -47.38
C TRP A 74 22.35 24.08 -46.57
N ASP A 75 23.10 23.32 -45.78
CA ASP A 75 22.56 22.35 -44.82
C ASP A 75 21.67 23.03 -43.77
N ILE A 76 22.10 24.18 -43.25
CA ILE A 76 21.27 25.01 -42.35
C ILE A 76 20.04 25.52 -43.07
N TYR A 77 20.17 26.04 -44.30
CA TYR A 77 19.04 26.56 -45.06
C TYR A 77 18.00 25.46 -45.26
N ASN A 78 18.39 24.25 -45.66
CA ASN A 78 17.45 23.15 -45.90
C ASN A 78 16.72 22.66 -44.63
N ASN A 79 17.32 22.83 -43.45
CA ASN A 79 16.73 22.40 -42.18
C ASN A 79 16.06 23.55 -41.38
N ARG A 80 15.95 24.76 -41.95
CA ARG A 80 15.49 25.98 -41.26
C ARG A 80 14.01 25.95 -40.84
N GLU A 81 13.18 25.15 -41.50
CA GLU A 81 11.71 25.22 -41.38
C GLU A 81 11.21 24.82 -39.99
N LYS A 82 11.84 23.84 -39.33
CA LYS A 82 11.46 23.42 -37.98
C LYS A 82 11.57 24.56 -36.97
N GLU A 83 12.67 25.30 -37.01
CA GLU A 83 12.90 26.45 -36.11
C GLU A 83 12.06 27.67 -36.52
N ALA A 84 11.80 27.85 -37.82
CA ALA A 84 10.88 28.88 -38.30
C ALA A 84 9.46 28.65 -37.76
N SER A 85 8.97 27.40 -37.77
CA SER A 85 7.67 27.01 -37.21
C SER A 85 7.57 27.31 -35.70
N TYR A 86 8.64 27.04 -34.94
CA TYR A 86 8.68 27.36 -33.51
C TYR A 86 8.62 28.88 -33.25
N LEU A 87 9.42 29.66 -33.98
CA LEU A 87 9.39 31.12 -33.83
C LEU A 87 8.05 31.73 -34.25
N LEU A 88 7.41 31.15 -35.27
CA LEU A 88 6.11 31.59 -35.74
C LEU A 88 5.01 31.30 -34.70
N SER A 89 4.99 30.12 -34.08
CA SER A 89 4.04 29.81 -33.00
C SER A 89 4.20 30.77 -31.82
N MET A 90 5.43 31.18 -31.50
CA MET A 90 5.71 32.16 -30.46
C MET A 90 5.23 33.57 -30.80
N MET A 91 5.43 34.01 -32.04
CA MET A 91 4.92 35.29 -32.53
C MET A 91 3.38 35.33 -32.50
N THR A 92 2.71 34.22 -32.82
CA THR A 92 1.24 34.11 -32.74
C THR A 92 0.75 34.17 -31.30
N GLN A 93 1.38 33.44 -30.38
CA GLN A 93 1.00 33.46 -28.95
C GLN A 93 1.15 34.85 -28.31
N CYS A 94 2.12 35.63 -28.77
CA CYS A 94 2.36 37.00 -28.27
C CYS A 94 1.52 38.06 -28.99
N GLY A 95 0.60 37.66 -29.89
CA GLY A 95 -0.28 38.57 -30.62
C GLY A 95 0.42 39.42 -31.69
N LEU A 96 1.65 39.07 -32.08
CA LEU A 96 2.42 39.80 -33.10
C LEU A 96 1.97 39.45 -34.53
N LEU A 97 1.29 38.32 -34.71
CA LEU A 97 0.74 37.88 -35.99
C LEU A 97 -0.79 37.86 -35.90
N VAL A 98 -1.44 38.85 -36.50
CA VAL A 98 -2.90 38.88 -36.64
C VAL A 98 -3.26 38.18 -37.95
N GLY A 99 -3.92 37.02 -37.86
CA GLY A 99 -4.53 36.34 -39.01
C GLY A 99 -3.74 35.20 -39.66
N VAL A 100 -2.59 34.78 -39.13
CA VAL A 100 -1.91 33.55 -39.59
C VAL A 100 -2.37 32.36 -38.74
N ALA A 101 -3.43 31.69 -39.19
CA ALA A 101 -3.86 30.42 -38.60
C ALA A 101 -2.88 29.31 -39.01
N VAL A 102 -1.79 29.13 -38.24
CA VAL A 102 -0.98 27.92 -38.33
C VAL A 102 -1.74 26.83 -37.61
N ALA A 103 -2.43 25.98 -38.37
CA ALA A 103 -2.98 24.74 -37.86
C ALA A 103 -1.80 23.87 -37.42
N ASP A 104 -1.61 23.76 -36.10
CA ASP A 104 -0.69 22.78 -35.53
C ASP A 104 -1.22 21.38 -35.87
N PRO A 105 -0.47 20.54 -36.63
CA PRO A 105 -0.90 19.19 -36.96
C PRO A 105 -1.21 18.35 -35.71
N SER A 106 -0.58 18.68 -34.57
CA SER A 106 -0.82 18.03 -33.28
C SER A 106 -2.17 18.42 -32.65
N ALA A 107 -2.71 19.61 -32.96
CA ALA A 107 -4.00 20.07 -32.45
C ALA A 107 -5.18 19.33 -33.09
N VAL A 108 -5.02 18.84 -34.32
CA VAL A 108 -6.05 18.05 -35.04
C VAL A 108 -5.91 16.55 -34.74
N ALA A 109 -4.81 16.13 -34.12
CA ALA A 109 -4.57 14.74 -33.79
C ALA A 109 -5.57 14.21 -32.75
N ASP A 110 -6.04 12.99 -32.97
CA ASP A 110 -6.90 12.29 -32.03
C ASP A 110 -6.12 11.96 -30.73
N LEU A 111 -6.70 12.35 -29.60
CA LEU A 111 -6.07 12.22 -28.30
C LEU A 111 -5.86 10.74 -27.91
N ALA A 112 -6.76 9.84 -28.32
CA ALA A 112 -6.60 8.41 -28.08
C ALA A 112 -5.45 7.82 -28.91
N GLU A 113 -5.25 8.26 -30.15
CA GLU A 113 -4.08 7.86 -30.95
C GLU A 113 -2.76 8.32 -30.33
N LEU A 114 -2.69 9.57 -29.88
CA LEU A 114 -1.53 10.08 -29.16
C LEU A 114 -1.28 9.27 -27.88
N ALA A 115 -2.33 8.99 -27.11
CA ALA A 115 -2.26 8.18 -25.90
C ALA A 115 -1.76 6.76 -26.16
N ARG A 116 -2.20 6.10 -27.24
CA ARG A 116 -1.70 4.75 -27.60
C ARG A 116 -0.21 4.76 -27.88
N LYS A 117 0.27 5.74 -28.65
CA LYS A 117 1.70 5.89 -28.97
C LYS A 117 2.54 6.20 -27.72
N TYR A 118 1.99 6.97 -26.79
CA TYR A 118 2.70 7.40 -25.59
C TYR A 118 2.64 6.40 -24.42
N LYS A 119 1.85 5.32 -24.53
CA LYS A 119 1.63 4.34 -23.45
C LYS A 119 2.95 3.78 -22.90
N GLN A 120 3.84 3.34 -23.78
CA GLN A 120 5.10 2.73 -23.36
C GLN A 120 5.96 3.74 -22.60
N THR A 121 6.15 4.94 -23.15
CA THR A 121 6.92 6.04 -22.54
C THR A 121 6.38 6.42 -21.17
N LEU A 122 5.05 6.55 -21.03
CA LEU A 122 4.40 6.86 -19.75
C LEU A 122 4.75 5.83 -18.67
N PHE A 123 4.67 4.53 -19.00
CA PHE A 123 4.94 3.48 -18.03
C PHE A 123 6.44 3.31 -17.72
N GLU A 124 7.32 3.57 -18.69
CA GLU A 124 8.78 3.58 -18.49
C GLU A 124 9.22 4.69 -17.54
N MET A 125 8.59 5.87 -17.59
CA MET A 125 8.81 6.96 -16.63
C MET A 125 8.47 6.55 -15.18
N HIS A 126 7.67 5.51 -14.99
CA HIS A 126 7.28 4.96 -13.68
C HIS A 126 7.96 3.62 -13.36
N SER A 127 9.27 3.54 -13.58
CA SER A 127 10.11 2.34 -13.35
C SER A 127 10.06 1.74 -11.93
N LYS A 128 9.56 2.48 -10.93
CA LYS A 128 9.40 2.02 -9.54
C LYS A 128 8.11 1.24 -9.27
N TRP A 129 7.18 1.17 -10.23
CA TRP A 129 5.93 0.42 -10.05
C TRP A 129 6.17 -1.09 -10.07
N ALA A 130 5.54 -1.81 -9.13
CA ALA A 130 5.56 -3.27 -9.13
C ALA A 130 4.81 -3.83 -10.35
N LYS A 131 5.18 -5.04 -10.80
CA LYS A 131 4.58 -5.69 -11.98
C LYS A 131 3.05 -5.77 -11.93
N SER A 132 2.48 -6.07 -10.76
CA SER A 132 1.03 -6.09 -10.55
C SER A 132 0.38 -4.71 -10.71
N THR A 133 1.08 -3.65 -10.29
CA THR A 133 0.63 -2.26 -10.49
C THR A 133 0.66 -1.90 -11.97
N VAL A 134 1.76 -2.23 -12.67
CA VAL A 134 1.88 -2.03 -14.13
C VAL A 134 0.76 -2.76 -14.88
N LYS A 135 0.53 -4.04 -14.58
CA LYS A 135 -0.55 -4.84 -15.19
C LYS A 135 -1.92 -4.20 -14.96
N SER A 136 -2.21 -3.81 -13.72
CA SER A 136 -3.50 -3.19 -13.36
C SER A 136 -3.68 -1.81 -14.02
N TYR A 137 -2.64 -0.97 -14.01
CA TYR A 137 -2.70 0.37 -14.56
C TYR A 137 -2.76 0.33 -16.09
N SER A 138 -2.08 -0.63 -16.72
CA SER A 138 -2.12 -0.83 -18.18
C SER A 138 -3.54 -1.10 -18.67
N GLY A 139 -4.29 -1.99 -18.01
CA GLY A 139 -5.69 -2.24 -18.38
C GLY A 139 -6.61 -1.04 -18.12
N GLN A 140 -6.35 -0.25 -17.06
CA GLN A 140 -7.08 1.00 -16.84
C GLN A 140 -6.73 2.06 -17.89
N TYR A 141 -5.49 2.11 -18.33
CA TYR A 141 -5.02 3.00 -19.40
C TYR A 141 -5.72 2.67 -20.72
N ASP A 142 -5.88 1.39 -21.06
CA ASP A 142 -6.60 0.98 -22.27
C ASP A 142 -8.07 1.42 -22.25
N SER A 143 -8.75 1.29 -21.11
CA SER A 143 -10.11 1.84 -20.95
C SER A 143 -10.15 3.38 -21.06
N LEU A 144 -9.13 4.08 -20.53
CA LEU A 144 -9.02 5.53 -20.67
C LEU A 144 -8.84 5.93 -22.15
N VAL A 145 -8.01 5.21 -22.90
CA VAL A 145 -7.80 5.42 -24.34
C VAL A 145 -9.12 5.31 -25.09
N GLU A 146 -9.93 4.29 -24.83
CA GLU A 146 -11.25 4.15 -25.43
C GLU A 146 -12.14 5.36 -25.13
N GLU A 147 -12.11 5.87 -23.90
CA GLU A 147 -12.92 7.01 -23.46
C GLU A 147 -12.51 8.34 -24.10
N MET A 148 -11.27 8.47 -24.56
CA MET A 148 -10.75 9.63 -25.28
C MET A 148 -11.00 9.60 -26.79
N THR A 149 -11.46 8.46 -27.34
CA THR A 149 -11.65 8.29 -28.79
C THR A 149 -12.57 9.36 -29.37
N GLY A 150 -12.15 10.01 -30.45
CA GLY A 150 -12.89 11.07 -31.13
C GLY A 150 -12.70 12.47 -30.53
N LEU A 151 -11.91 12.61 -29.46
CA LEU A 151 -11.50 13.92 -28.94
C LEU A 151 -10.20 14.35 -29.59
N ARG A 152 -10.18 15.55 -30.19
CA ARG A 152 -8.96 16.16 -30.71
C ARG A 152 -8.18 16.83 -29.57
N ALA A 153 -6.86 16.77 -29.65
CA ALA A 153 -5.99 17.39 -28.64
C ALA A 153 -6.25 18.90 -28.50
N GLY A 154 -6.44 19.59 -29.63
CA GLY A 154 -6.72 21.03 -29.68
C GLY A 154 -8.11 21.44 -29.19
N ASP A 155 -9.06 20.51 -29.10
CA ASP A 155 -10.42 20.77 -28.62
C ASP A 155 -10.57 20.48 -27.11
N LEU A 156 -9.50 20.01 -26.46
CA LEU A 156 -9.52 19.68 -25.03
C LEU A 156 -9.29 20.94 -24.18
N ASP A 157 -10.33 21.76 -24.06
CA ASP A 157 -10.41 22.88 -23.11
C ASP A 157 -10.86 22.43 -21.71
N ASP A 158 -10.99 23.38 -20.76
CA ASP A 158 -11.44 23.10 -19.40
C ASP A 158 -12.81 22.42 -19.32
N ALA A 159 -13.72 22.74 -20.26
CA ALA A 159 -15.06 22.19 -20.28
C ALA A 159 -15.06 20.76 -20.84
N ALA A 160 -14.39 20.54 -21.97
CA ALA A 160 -14.18 19.23 -22.57
C ALA A 160 -13.43 18.29 -21.61
N TYR A 161 -12.44 18.80 -20.88
CA TYR A 161 -11.70 18.04 -19.87
C TYR A 161 -12.61 17.63 -18.70
N LYS A 162 -13.46 18.53 -18.18
CA LYS A 162 -14.49 18.17 -17.16
C LYS A 162 -15.47 17.13 -17.67
N GLN A 163 -15.91 17.25 -18.92
CA GLN A 163 -16.81 16.28 -19.55
C GLN A 163 -16.15 14.91 -19.68
N LEU A 164 -14.88 14.86 -20.07
CA LEU A 164 -14.10 13.62 -20.12
C LEU A 164 -13.96 13.00 -18.72
N GLN A 165 -13.62 13.78 -17.70
CA GLN A 165 -13.57 13.31 -16.31
C GLN A 165 -14.93 12.73 -15.86
N ASN A 166 -16.03 13.40 -16.21
CA ASN A 166 -17.39 12.93 -15.92
C ASN A 166 -17.71 11.62 -16.67
N LYS A 167 -17.37 11.52 -17.97
CA LYS A 167 -17.52 10.32 -18.79
C LYS A 167 -16.78 9.13 -18.17
N ILE A 168 -15.53 9.33 -17.76
CA ILE A 168 -14.71 8.30 -17.07
C ILE A 168 -15.43 7.80 -15.81
N CYS A 169 -15.92 8.72 -14.98
CA CYS A 169 -16.61 8.38 -13.74
C CYS A 169 -17.94 7.65 -13.98
N ARG A 170 -18.77 8.12 -14.92
CA ARG A 170 -20.05 7.47 -15.28
C ARG A 170 -19.85 6.07 -15.83
N ASN A 171 -18.90 5.88 -16.74
CA ASN A 171 -18.59 4.58 -17.30
C ASN A 171 -18.03 3.62 -16.23
N ALA A 172 -17.21 4.14 -15.32
CA ALA A 172 -16.73 3.38 -14.16
C ALA A 172 -17.88 2.95 -13.24
N ALA A 173 -18.80 3.87 -12.96
CA ALA A 173 -19.95 3.66 -12.09
C ALA A 173 -20.91 2.59 -12.65
N GLN A 174 -21.21 2.63 -13.95
CA GLN A 174 -22.04 1.63 -14.63
C GLN A 174 -21.46 0.21 -14.52
N LYS A 175 -20.13 0.09 -14.55
CA LYS A 175 -19.43 -1.20 -14.41
C LYS A 175 -19.16 -1.58 -12.95
N ALA A 176 -19.45 -0.72 -11.98
CA ALA A 176 -19.13 -0.93 -10.57
C ALA A 176 -20.31 -1.55 -9.81
N LEU A 177 -20.05 -2.63 -9.08
CA LEU A 177 -21.02 -3.26 -8.19
C LEU A 177 -21.53 -2.32 -7.07
N LYS A 178 -20.73 -1.31 -6.68
CA LYS A 178 -20.97 -0.45 -5.51
C LYS A 178 -21.35 1.00 -5.79
N HIS A 179 -21.04 1.51 -6.98
CA HIS A 179 -21.14 2.95 -7.28
C HIS A 179 -22.08 3.26 -8.45
N HIS A 180 -23.06 2.39 -8.72
CA HIS A 180 -24.00 2.57 -9.82
C HIS A 180 -24.84 3.86 -9.71
N THR A 181 -24.95 4.43 -8.51
CA THR A 181 -25.64 5.70 -8.21
C THR A 181 -24.73 6.92 -8.15
N TRP A 182 -23.47 6.83 -8.60
CA TRP A 182 -22.52 7.95 -8.56
C TRP A 182 -23.08 9.21 -9.23
N ALA A 183 -22.94 10.34 -8.53
CA ALA A 183 -23.29 11.66 -9.04
C ALA A 183 -22.05 12.54 -9.27
N TYR A 184 -22.17 13.51 -10.19
CA TYR A 184 -21.09 14.47 -10.44
C TYR A 184 -20.76 15.27 -9.17
N GLY A 185 -19.47 15.42 -8.88
CA GLY A 185 -18.97 16.04 -7.64
C GLY A 185 -18.74 15.05 -6.51
N GLU A 186 -19.20 13.80 -6.63
CA GLU A 186 -18.87 12.74 -5.68
C GLU A 186 -17.51 12.12 -5.96
N THR A 187 -16.91 11.50 -4.93
CA THR A 187 -15.67 10.74 -5.05
C THR A 187 -15.76 9.73 -6.22
N PRO A 188 -14.76 9.67 -7.11
CA PRO A 188 -14.81 8.75 -8.24
C PRO A 188 -14.82 7.30 -7.78
N PRO A 189 -15.48 6.38 -8.53
CA PRO A 189 -15.31 4.95 -8.33
C PRO A 189 -13.82 4.54 -8.38
N PRO A 190 -13.37 3.48 -7.68
CA PRO A 190 -11.95 3.13 -7.58
C PRO A 190 -11.22 2.95 -8.92
N SER A 191 -11.90 2.41 -9.94
CA SER A 191 -11.35 2.30 -11.30
C SER A 191 -11.25 3.65 -12.01
N ALA A 192 -12.19 4.57 -11.78
CA ALA A 192 -12.11 5.94 -12.28
C ALA A 192 -10.97 6.71 -11.62
N GLN A 193 -10.73 6.56 -10.31
CA GLN A 193 -9.63 7.25 -9.62
C GLN A 193 -8.28 6.99 -10.31
N ARG A 194 -8.00 5.72 -10.65
CA ARG A 194 -6.77 5.34 -11.36
C ARG A 194 -6.71 5.97 -12.76
N ARG A 195 -7.82 5.90 -13.50
CA ARG A 195 -7.90 6.50 -14.85
C ARG A 195 -7.76 8.02 -14.84
N LEU A 196 -8.33 8.70 -13.86
CA LEU A 196 -8.22 10.15 -13.70
C LEU A 196 -6.78 10.57 -13.38
N SER A 197 -6.08 9.80 -12.55
CA SER A 197 -4.65 10.01 -12.30
C SER A 197 -3.82 9.82 -13.58
N LEU A 198 -4.07 8.74 -14.32
CA LEU A 198 -3.40 8.47 -15.59
C LEU A 198 -3.70 9.54 -16.65
N LEU A 199 -4.93 10.04 -16.71
CA LEU A 199 -5.32 11.15 -17.59
C LEU A 199 -4.57 12.43 -17.22
N TYR A 200 -4.50 12.77 -15.94
CA TYR A 200 -3.75 13.93 -15.46
C TYR A 200 -2.29 13.86 -15.89
N ASP A 201 -1.63 12.72 -15.64
CA ASP A 201 -0.23 12.52 -16.00
C ASP A 201 -0.03 12.54 -17.52
N LEU A 202 -0.90 11.86 -18.28
CA LEU A 202 -0.83 11.81 -19.74
C LEU A 202 -0.90 13.21 -20.37
N ILE A 203 -1.88 14.04 -20.00
CA ILE A 203 -2.02 15.39 -20.58
C ILE A 203 -0.81 16.26 -20.22
N ARG A 204 -0.30 16.16 -18.99
CA ARG A 204 0.90 16.88 -18.57
C ARG A 204 2.11 16.48 -19.43
N CYS A 205 2.30 15.18 -19.66
CA CYS A 205 3.41 14.68 -20.46
C CYS A 205 3.26 15.06 -21.95
N LEU A 206 2.08 14.88 -22.56
CA LEU A 206 1.85 15.28 -23.96
C LEU A 206 2.10 16.77 -24.19
N LYS A 207 1.70 17.64 -23.24
CA LYS A 207 2.03 19.07 -23.31
C LYS A 207 3.53 19.34 -23.21
N ALA A 208 4.25 18.61 -22.37
CA ALA A 208 5.71 18.74 -22.26
C ALA A 208 6.44 18.30 -23.54
N GLU A 209 5.89 17.34 -24.27
CA GLU A 209 6.35 16.89 -25.60
C GLU A 209 5.93 17.84 -26.74
N GLY A 210 5.26 18.95 -26.41
CA GLY A 210 4.88 19.98 -27.38
C GLY A 210 3.55 19.78 -28.09
N VAL A 211 2.69 18.84 -27.64
CA VAL A 211 1.33 18.70 -28.16
C VAL A 211 0.48 19.90 -27.73
N SER A 212 -0.16 20.57 -28.70
CA SER A 212 -1.04 21.71 -28.43
C SER A 212 -2.37 21.26 -27.84
N ILE A 213 -2.45 21.32 -26.50
CA ILE A 213 -3.64 21.01 -25.71
C ILE A 213 -4.01 22.26 -24.89
N PRO A 214 -5.21 22.86 -25.07
CA PRO A 214 -5.59 24.10 -24.38
C PRO A 214 -5.65 23.96 -22.86
N VAL A 215 -6.26 22.89 -22.34
CA VAL A 215 -6.47 22.71 -20.89
C VAL A 215 -5.16 22.63 -20.12
N VAL A 216 -5.10 23.30 -18.96
CA VAL A 216 -4.10 22.99 -17.93
C VAL A 216 -4.70 21.87 -17.07
N PRO A 217 -4.13 20.64 -17.08
CA PRO A 217 -4.77 19.52 -16.41
C PRO A 217 -4.89 19.78 -14.90
N PHE A 218 -6.07 19.48 -14.34
CA PHE A 218 -6.36 19.61 -12.91
C PHE A 218 -6.96 18.31 -12.36
N PRO A 219 -6.66 17.97 -11.10
CA PRO A 219 -7.22 16.77 -10.48
C PRO A 219 -8.73 16.88 -10.31
N TYR A 220 -9.42 15.75 -10.43
CA TYR A 220 -10.85 15.68 -10.11
C TYR A 220 -11.07 15.68 -8.59
N ASN A 221 -11.75 16.71 -8.09
CA ASN A 221 -11.97 16.93 -6.65
C ASN A 221 -13.37 16.48 -6.21
N GLY A 222 -13.59 15.17 -6.16
CA GLY A 222 -14.85 14.59 -5.67
C GLY A 222 -14.91 14.50 -4.16
N LYS A 223 -16.06 14.82 -3.56
CA LYS A 223 -16.31 14.65 -2.11
C LYS A 223 -17.05 13.32 -1.85
N PRO A 224 -16.78 12.63 -0.74
CA PRO A 224 -17.54 11.42 -0.43
C PRO A 224 -19.00 11.78 -0.15
N SER A 225 -19.93 10.97 -0.65
CA SER A 225 -21.35 11.15 -0.36
C SER A 225 -21.60 10.93 1.15
N ARG A 226 -22.69 11.50 1.68
CA ARG A 226 -23.05 11.28 3.10
C ARG A 226 -23.19 9.79 3.43
N GLN A 227 -23.77 9.03 2.50
CA GLN A 227 -23.93 7.58 2.65
C GLN A 227 -22.55 6.89 2.68
N MET A 228 -21.63 7.26 1.80
CA MET A 228 -20.28 6.68 1.78
C MET A 228 -19.49 7.01 3.05
N LEU A 229 -19.61 8.25 3.55
CA LEU A 229 -19.05 8.64 4.85
C LEU A 229 -19.61 7.82 6.01
N LEU A 230 -20.91 7.50 5.98
CA LEU A 230 -21.52 6.66 7.00
C LEU A 230 -21.04 5.20 6.87
N LEU A 231 -20.96 4.65 5.66
CA LEU A 231 -20.47 3.29 5.40
C LEU A 231 -19.00 3.13 5.84
N ASP A 232 -18.16 4.11 5.54
CA ASP A 232 -16.75 4.13 5.97
C ASP A 232 -16.61 4.17 7.50
N ARG A 233 -17.53 4.86 8.19
CA ARG A 233 -17.53 4.95 9.66
C ARG A 233 -18.04 3.67 10.33
N THR A 234 -18.95 2.96 9.70
CA THR A 234 -19.55 1.73 10.26
C THR A 234 -18.81 0.44 9.89
N ASP A 235 -17.64 0.55 9.24
CA ASP A 235 -16.74 -0.52 8.77
C ASP A 235 -17.28 -1.95 8.96
N HIS A 236 -17.74 -2.53 7.85
CA HIS A 236 -18.49 -3.76 7.82
C HIS A 236 -17.54 -4.97 7.75
N ALA A 237 -17.76 -6.03 8.56
CA ALA A 237 -16.90 -7.22 8.71
C ALA A 237 -15.71 -7.11 9.69
N ARG A 238 -15.84 -6.32 10.77
CA ARG A 238 -14.87 -6.29 11.89
C ARG A 238 -15.14 -7.31 13.00
N ALA A 239 -16.35 -7.83 13.10
CA ALA A 239 -16.76 -8.74 14.17
C ALA A 239 -17.46 -9.96 13.57
N ILE A 240 -16.68 -10.99 13.27
CA ILE A 240 -17.17 -12.28 12.78
C ILE A 240 -17.44 -13.16 14.02
N PRO A 241 -18.67 -13.65 14.22
CA PRO A 241 -18.97 -14.55 15.34
C PRO A 241 -18.03 -15.75 15.44
N ASP A 242 -17.56 -16.08 16.64
CA ASP A 242 -16.67 -17.21 16.92
C ASP A 242 -17.19 -18.54 16.36
N GLY A 243 -18.51 -18.78 16.47
CA GLY A 243 -19.13 -19.98 15.93
C GLY A 243 -18.97 -20.12 14.41
N ILE A 244 -18.96 -18.99 13.68
CA ILE A 244 -18.69 -18.98 12.23
C ILE A 244 -17.20 -19.19 11.97
N LEU A 245 -16.32 -18.53 12.72
CA LEU A 245 -14.87 -18.71 12.59
C LEU A 245 -14.48 -20.17 12.81
N ARG A 246 -14.93 -20.78 13.91
CA ARG A 246 -14.71 -22.21 14.22
C ARG A 246 -15.24 -23.14 13.12
N ALA A 247 -16.46 -22.88 12.61
CA ALA A 247 -17.03 -23.68 11.54
C ALA A 247 -16.22 -23.60 10.23
N ILE A 248 -15.64 -22.44 9.91
CA ILE A 248 -14.78 -22.28 8.74
C ILE A 248 -13.39 -22.90 8.98
N CYS A 249 -12.81 -22.75 10.17
CA CYS A 249 -11.56 -23.39 10.57
C CYS A 249 -11.63 -24.92 10.50
N ALA A 250 -12.81 -25.49 10.76
CA ALA A 250 -13.07 -26.93 10.65
C ALA A 250 -13.32 -27.41 9.20
N ASP A 251 -13.29 -26.53 8.18
CA ASP A 251 -13.46 -26.95 6.79
C ASP A 251 -12.23 -27.76 6.33
N PRO A 252 -12.40 -29.03 5.91
CA PRO A 252 -11.29 -29.93 5.62
C PRO A 252 -10.47 -29.51 4.39
N VAL A 253 -11.01 -28.66 3.52
CA VAL A 253 -10.31 -28.19 2.31
C VAL A 253 -9.25 -27.13 2.65
N ILE A 254 -9.46 -26.37 3.73
CA ILE A 254 -8.62 -25.23 4.10
C ILE A 254 -8.13 -25.28 5.56
N GLN A 255 -8.21 -26.47 6.18
CA GLN A 255 -7.78 -26.73 7.55
C GLN A 255 -6.31 -26.34 7.75
N GLY A 256 -5.95 -25.87 8.94
CA GLY A 256 -4.62 -25.31 9.25
C GLY A 256 -4.43 -23.89 8.71
N GLN A 257 -4.71 -23.63 7.43
CA GLN A 257 -4.51 -22.29 6.83
C GLN A 257 -5.55 -21.28 7.30
N ALA A 258 -6.83 -21.68 7.32
CA ALA A 258 -7.88 -20.86 7.92
C ALA A 258 -7.53 -20.52 9.38
N GLU A 259 -7.13 -21.54 10.14
CA GLU A 259 -6.71 -21.41 11.53
C GLU A 259 -5.57 -20.41 11.74
N ILE A 260 -4.50 -20.48 10.92
CA ILE A 260 -3.40 -19.49 10.95
C ILE A 260 -3.92 -18.08 10.68
N LEU A 261 -4.80 -17.90 9.67
CA LEU A 261 -5.35 -16.58 9.35
C LEU A 261 -6.18 -16.00 10.50
N ALA A 262 -6.95 -16.84 11.20
CA ALA A 262 -7.76 -16.39 12.33
C ALA A 262 -6.91 -16.09 13.55
N ASP A 263 -5.90 -16.92 13.82
CA ASP A 263 -5.16 -16.89 15.07
C ASP A 263 -3.97 -15.92 15.08
N ALA A 264 -3.42 -15.62 13.89
CA ALA A 264 -2.26 -14.75 13.70
C ALA A 264 -2.54 -13.50 12.84
N GLY A 265 -3.72 -13.38 12.21
CA GLY A 265 -4.11 -12.22 11.43
C GLY A 265 -3.20 -11.93 10.23
N LEU A 266 -2.67 -12.98 9.59
CA LEU A 266 -1.75 -12.83 8.45
C LEU A 266 -2.46 -12.29 7.21
N ARG A 267 -1.71 -11.63 6.33
CA ARG A 267 -2.17 -11.46 4.95
C ARG A 267 -2.13 -12.83 4.29
N ILE A 268 -3.09 -13.12 3.40
CA ILE A 268 -3.15 -14.43 2.74
C ILE A 268 -1.83 -14.80 2.02
N GLY A 269 -1.19 -13.86 1.31
CA GLY A 269 0.12 -14.12 0.70
C GLY A 269 1.26 -14.36 1.70
N GLU A 270 1.19 -13.80 2.92
CA GLU A 270 2.12 -14.13 4.01
C GLU A 270 1.86 -15.56 4.50
N CYS A 271 0.59 -15.95 4.65
CA CYS A 271 0.16 -17.29 5.06
C CYS A 271 0.62 -18.36 4.05
N THR A 272 0.39 -18.13 2.74
CA THR A 272 0.88 -19.00 1.66
C THR A 272 2.41 -19.03 1.61
N GLY A 273 3.08 -17.95 2.01
CA GLY A 273 4.54 -17.83 1.99
C GLY A 273 5.26 -18.40 3.21
N LEU A 274 4.54 -19.00 4.18
CA LEU A 274 5.13 -19.66 5.33
C LEU A 274 5.89 -20.91 4.91
N LEU A 275 7.11 -21.06 5.44
CA LEU A 275 7.92 -22.26 5.33
C LEU A 275 7.65 -23.18 6.52
N PHE A 276 7.94 -24.48 6.42
CA PHE A 276 7.86 -25.35 7.60
C PHE A 276 8.75 -24.85 8.75
N ASP A 277 9.92 -24.25 8.46
CA ASP A 277 10.79 -23.64 9.47
C ASP A 277 10.30 -22.27 10.00
N SER A 278 9.24 -21.70 9.40
CA SER A 278 8.58 -20.52 9.95
C SER A 278 7.86 -20.85 11.26
N LEU A 279 7.43 -22.09 11.46
CA LEU A 279 6.89 -22.54 12.74
C LEU A 279 8.03 -22.84 13.71
N ARG A 280 8.05 -22.10 14.82
CA ARG A 280 9.04 -22.26 15.89
C ARG A 280 8.35 -22.37 17.24
N TRP A 281 9.11 -22.84 18.22
CA TRP A 281 8.65 -22.97 19.58
C TRP A 281 9.72 -22.55 20.58
N LEU A 282 9.29 -22.32 21.80
CA LEU A 282 10.13 -22.13 22.97
C LEU A 282 9.48 -22.84 24.15
N ASP A 283 10.30 -23.41 25.03
CA ASP A 283 9.81 -24.07 26.23
C ASP A 283 9.77 -23.05 27.39
N THR A 284 8.63 -22.95 28.06
CA THR A 284 8.39 -22.04 29.20
C THR A 284 8.01 -22.80 30.46
N SER A 285 7.86 -22.06 31.57
CA SER A 285 7.21 -22.56 32.79
C SER A 285 5.79 -23.09 32.55
N GLN A 286 5.10 -22.61 31.52
CA GLN A 286 3.74 -23.03 31.14
C GLN A 286 3.74 -24.18 30.12
N GLY A 287 4.92 -24.73 29.82
CA GLY A 287 5.13 -25.71 28.76
C GLY A 287 5.55 -25.08 27.43
N ARG A 288 5.47 -25.88 26.36
CA ARG A 288 5.87 -25.47 25.02
C ARG A 288 4.88 -24.47 24.43
N MET A 289 5.41 -23.36 23.95
CA MET A 289 4.64 -22.32 23.25
C MET A 289 5.16 -22.14 21.83
N TYR A 290 4.28 -21.72 20.93
CA TYR A 290 4.55 -21.67 19.49
C TYR A 290 4.41 -20.28 18.92
N TYR A 291 5.18 -19.99 17.87
CA TYR A 291 5.13 -18.74 17.14
C TYR A 291 5.50 -18.93 15.67
N LEU A 292 5.10 -17.98 14.84
CA LEU A 292 5.45 -17.90 13.42
C LEU A 292 6.46 -16.78 13.18
N ASP A 293 7.56 -17.12 12.51
CA ASP A 293 8.49 -16.15 11.94
C ASP A 293 8.10 -15.83 10.49
N ILE A 294 7.64 -14.60 10.25
CA ILE A 294 7.12 -14.18 8.95
C ILE A 294 8.25 -13.55 8.16
N SER A 295 8.83 -14.35 7.27
CA SER A 295 10.01 -14.01 6.47
C SER A 295 9.75 -13.82 4.98
N GLY A 296 8.50 -13.91 4.53
CA GLY A 296 8.20 -13.78 3.11
C GLY A 296 6.72 -13.79 2.81
N GLN A 297 6.41 -13.63 1.53
CA GLN A 297 5.07 -13.74 0.99
C GLN A 297 5.12 -14.30 -0.42
N VAL A 298 4.06 -15.00 -0.81
CA VAL A 298 3.85 -15.43 -2.20
C VAL A 298 3.22 -14.28 -3.01
N ASP A 299 3.74 -14.06 -4.22
CA ASP A 299 3.17 -13.12 -5.17
C ASP A 299 2.05 -13.75 -6.02
N ASP A 300 1.41 -12.95 -6.88
CA ASP A 300 0.31 -13.42 -7.74
C ASP A 300 0.73 -14.53 -8.72
N ASP A 301 2.04 -14.67 -9.00
CA ASP A 301 2.60 -15.72 -9.86
C ASP A 301 3.01 -16.98 -9.05
N GLY A 302 2.72 -16.99 -7.74
CA GLY A 302 3.04 -18.10 -6.85
C GLY A 302 4.48 -18.12 -6.35
N LYS A 303 5.29 -17.13 -6.72
CA LYS A 303 6.70 -17.07 -6.32
C LYS A 303 6.81 -16.50 -4.92
N ARG A 304 7.50 -17.23 -4.03
CA ARG A 304 7.84 -16.70 -2.71
C ARG A 304 8.89 -15.60 -2.88
N THR A 305 8.59 -14.45 -2.32
CA THR A 305 9.51 -13.32 -2.19
C THR A 305 9.89 -13.18 -0.73
N GLU A 306 11.20 -13.14 -0.49
CA GLU A 306 11.73 -12.87 0.85
C GLU A 306 11.71 -11.38 1.15
N LEU A 307 11.78 -10.53 0.12
CA LEU A 307 11.79 -9.08 0.28
C LEU A 307 10.40 -8.57 0.70
N PRO A 308 10.27 -8.00 1.91
CA PRO A 308 9.00 -7.51 2.37
C PRO A 308 8.63 -6.21 1.64
N LYS A 309 7.33 -5.92 1.60
CA LYS A 309 6.83 -4.63 1.09
C LYS A 309 7.38 -3.44 1.89
N THR A 310 7.69 -3.64 3.16
CA THR A 310 8.26 -2.65 4.09
C THR A 310 9.18 -3.35 5.10
N LYS A 311 10.20 -2.69 5.64
CA LYS A 311 11.10 -3.29 6.66
C LYS A 311 10.33 -3.90 7.85
N ASP A 312 9.17 -3.33 8.20
CA ASP A 312 8.31 -3.78 9.30
C ASP A 312 7.41 -4.99 8.96
N SER A 313 7.50 -5.57 7.75
CA SER A 313 6.71 -6.78 7.44
C SER A 313 7.34 -8.06 7.94
N TYR A 314 8.66 -8.06 8.18
CA TYR A 314 9.34 -9.11 8.93
C TYR A 314 8.94 -9.02 10.39
N ARG A 315 8.26 -10.05 10.90
CA ARG A 315 7.78 -10.02 12.27
C ARG A 315 7.53 -11.42 12.78
N VAL A 316 7.50 -11.52 14.09
CA VAL A 316 7.10 -12.72 14.79
C VAL A 316 5.67 -12.54 15.32
N VAL A 317 4.85 -13.58 15.22
CA VAL A 317 3.48 -13.59 15.75
C VAL A 317 3.28 -14.84 16.60
N PRO A 318 2.77 -14.73 17.84
CA PRO A 318 2.53 -15.88 18.69
C PRO A 318 1.29 -16.66 18.21
N LEU A 319 1.31 -17.97 18.38
CA LEU A 319 0.18 -18.86 18.10
C LEU A 319 -0.46 -19.37 19.39
N SER A 320 -1.76 -19.64 19.32
CA SER A 320 -2.45 -20.49 20.29
C SER A 320 -1.77 -21.85 20.35
N ARG A 321 -1.67 -22.42 21.55
CA ARG A 321 -0.91 -23.66 21.78
C ARG A 321 -1.46 -24.82 20.95
N GLU A 322 -2.78 -24.94 20.88
CA GLU A 322 -3.50 -25.99 20.17
C GLU A 322 -3.18 -25.97 18.67
N LEU A 323 -3.19 -24.78 18.07
CA LEU A 323 -2.82 -24.61 16.67
C LEU A 323 -1.32 -24.93 16.46
N GLY A 324 -0.46 -24.43 17.34
CA GLY A 324 0.97 -24.73 17.29
C GLY A 324 1.28 -26.23 17.36
N GLU A 325 0.63 -26.96 18.27
CA GLU A 325 0.75 -28.42 18.41
C GLU A 325 0.20 -29.16 17.18
N ALA A 326 -0.92 -28.70 16.60
CA ALA A 326 -1.46 -29.27 15.38
C ALA A 326 -0.51 -29.09 14.19
N LEU A 327 0.03 -27.88 14.00
CA LEU A 327 0.99 -27.59 12.92
C LEU A 327 2.31 -28.33 13.12
N ALA A 328 2.78 -28.47 14.37
CA ALA A 328 3.99 -29.23 14.68
C ALA A 328 3.82 -30.73 14.40
N ARG A 329 2.66 -31.31 14.75
CA ARG A 329 2.33 -32.70 14.37
C ARG A 329 2.30 -32.88 12.86
N TYR A 330 1.62 -31.96 12.16
CA TYR A 330 1.56 -31.97 10.69
C TYR A 330 2.96 -31.88 10.05
N ARG A 331 3.83 -30.99 10.57
CA ARG A 331 5.23 -30.90 10.15
C ARG A 331 5.95 -32.24 10.31
N ASN A 332 5.88 -32.84 11.50
CA ASN A 332 6.53 -34.12 11.78
C ASN A 332 6.03 -35.25 10.86
N GLU A 333 4.73 -35.31 10.61
CA GLU A 333 4.12 -36.30 9.69
C GLU A 333 4.66 -36.14 8.26
N MET A 334 4.74 -34.91 7.77
CA MET A 334 5.24 -34.61 6.43
C MET A 334 6.75 -34.84 6.31
N GLU A 335 7.53 -34.45 7.31
CA GLU A 335 8.99 -34.67 7.32
C GLU A 335 9.34 -36.16 7.42
N THR A 336 8.54 -36.94 8.15
CA THR A 336 8.70 -38.41 8.21
C THR A 336 8.49 -39.05 6.85
N LYS A 337 7.57 -38.51 6.03
CA LYS A 337 7.21 -39.08 4.73
C LYS A 337 8.10 -38.58 3.58
N TYR A 338 8.52 -37.32 3.62
CA TYR A 338 9.16 -36.62 2.49
C TYR A 338 10.58 -36.14 2.77
N GLY A 339 11.12 -36.37 3.97
CA GLY A 339 12.44 -35.90 4.39
C GLY A 339 12.41 -34.47 4.91
N ASP A 340 13.56 -33.79 4.92
CA ASP A 340 13.64 -32.41 5.41
C ASP A 340 12.83 -31.45 4.52
N LEU A 341 11.79 -30.85 5.12
CA LEU A 341 10.91 -29.88 4.49
C LEU A 341 11.11 -28.45 5.01
N SER A 342 12.14 -28.19 5.82
CA SER A 342 12.34 -26.92 6.53
C SER A 342 12.21 -25.69 5.62
N LEU A 343 12.76 -25.75 4.41
CA LEU A 343 12.73 -24.66 3.41
C LEU A 343 11.59 -24.77 2.38
N ARG A 344 10.68 -25.74 2.53
CA ARG A 344 9.52 -25.93 1.66
C ARG A 344 8.31 -25.15 2.18
N LEU A 345 7.41 -24.75 1.30
CA LEU A 345 6.19 -24.02 1.70
C LEU A 345 5.25 -24.93 2.46
N MET A 346 4.68 -24.44 3.57
CA MET A 346 3.63 -25.16 4.32
C MET A 346 2.34 -25.35 3.51
N CYS A 347 2.14 -24.55 2.46
CA CYS A 347 1.00 -24.68 1.56
C CYS A 347 1.22 -25.69 0.42
N GLY A 348 2.38 -26.35 0.38
CA GLY A 348 2.67 -27.40 -0.59
C GLY A 348 1.74 -28.60 -0.41
N GLN A 349 1.61 -29.38 -1.48
CA GLN A 349 0.71 -30.53 -1.54
C GLN A 349 1.52 -31.82 -1.63
N ALA A 350 1.07 -32.84 -0.91
CA ALA A 350 1.50 -34.21 -1.14
C ALA A 350 1.08 -34.65 -2.55
N ASP A 351 2.03 -35.17 -3.32
CA ASP A 351 1.84 -35.78 -4.63
C ASP A 351 2.39 -37.22 -4.61
N GLU A 352 2.04 -38.02 -5.62
CA GLU A 352 2.52 -39.40 -5.79
C GLU A 352 4.04 -39.48 -5.88
N ASN A 353 4.67 -38.41 -6.38
CA ASN A 353 6.12 -38.30 -6.59
C ASN A 353 6.87 -37.50 -5.51
N GLY A 354 6.19 -37.06 -4.44
CA GLY A 354 6.83 -36.31 -3.35
C GLY A 354 5.98 -35.17 -2.81
N PHE A 355 6.64 -34.10 -2.37
CA PHE A 355 5.99 -32.87 -1.92
C PHE A 355 6.13 -31.80 -3.01
N ASP A 356 5.03 -31.22 -3.49
CA ASP A 356 5.00 -30.19 -4.54
C ASP A 356 4.53 -28.85 -3.97
N ASP A 357 5.45 -27.89 -3.94
CA ASP A 357 5.25 -26.49 -3.55
C ASP A 357 5.67 -25.54 -4.67
N SER A 358 5.59 -26.00 -5.91
CA SER A 358 5.88 -25.17 -7.09
C SER A 358 5.03 -23.90 -7.11
N PRO A 359 5.50 -22.82 -7.75
CA PRO A 359 4.74 -21.56 -7.81
C PRO A 359 3.30 -21.73 -8.31
N ALA A 360 3.10 -22.58 -9.32
CA ALA A 360 1.77 -22.86 -9.84
C ALA A 360 0.84 -23.48 -8.77
N LYS A 361 1.36 -24.40 -7.95
CA LYS A 361 0.61 -25.00 -6.84
C LYS A 361 0.33 -24.01 -5.73
N ALA A 362 1.32 -23.22 -5.32
CA ALA A 362 1.14 -22.20 -4.29
C ALA A 362 0.08 -21.16 -4.69
N ALA A 363 0.12 -20.68 -5.95
CA ALA A 363 -0.88 -19.75 -6.48
C ALA A 363 -2.29 -20.38 -6.56
N ALA A 364 -2.39 -21.63 -7.05
CA ALA A 364 -3.66 -22.35 -7.12
C ALA A 364 -4.27 -22.57 -5.72
N TRP A 365 -3.43 -22.93 -4.76
CA TRP A 365 -3.82 -23.11 -3.37
C TRP A 365 -4.33 -21.81 -2.74
N GLU A 366 -3.58 -20.71 -2.90
CA GLU A 366 -4.01 -19.41 -2.40
C GLU A 366 -5.37 -19.00 -2.99
N ALA A 367 -5.55 -19.19 -4.30
CA ALA A 367 -6.82 -18.92 -4.97
C ALA A 367 -7.96 -19.77 -4.40
N GLN A 368 -7.72 -21.05 -4.13
CA GLN A 368 -8.68 -21.96 -3.50
C GLN A 368 -9.07 -21.49 -2.09
N VAL A 369 -8.10 -21.16 -1.24
CA VAL A 369 -8.35 -20.66 0.13
C VAL A 369 -9.15 -19.36 0.10
N ARG A 370 -8.75 -18.39 -0.75
CA ARG A 370 -9.47 -17.11 -0.92
C ARG A 370 -10.92 -17.33 -1.34
N ALA A 371 -11.15 -18.20 -2.32
CA ALA A 371 -12.48 -18.51 -2.84
C ALA A 371 -13.33 -19.22 -1.77
N ARG A 372 -12.77 -20.22 -1.07
CA ARG A 372 -13.48 -21.02 -0.08
C ARG A 372 -13.89 -20.18 1.14
N ILE A 373 -12.99 -19.37 1.69
CA ILE A 373 -13.32 -18.45 2.80
C ILE A 373 -14.44 -17.48 2.39
N SER A 374 -14.32 -16.87 1.20
CA SER A 374 -15.33 -15.93 0.71
C SER A 374 -16.69 -16.60 0.54
N MET A 375 -16.72 -17.82 -0.02
CA MET A 375 -17.93 -18.61 -0.18
C MET A 375 -18.60 -18.90 1.16
N LEU A 376 -17.84 -19.37 2.16
CA LEU A 376 -18.37 -19.75 3.47
C LEU A 376 -18.90 -18.55 4.24
N LEU A 377 -18.19 -17.42 4.25
CA LEU A 377 -18.64 -16.18 4.89
C LEU A 377 -19.91 -15.61 4.23
N ARG A 378 -20.07 -15.80 2.92
CA ARG A 378 -21.21 -15.30 2.13
C ARG A 378 -22.41 -16.24 2.11
N LYS A 379 -22.29 -17.43 2.72
CA LYS A 379 -23.43 -18.33 2.92
C LYS A 379 -24.51 -17.59 3.71
N SER A 380 -25.78 -17.73 3.29
CA SER A 380 -26.91 -16.94 3.84
C SER A 380 -26.93 -16.88 5.37
N SER A 381 -26.77 -18.04 6.05
CA SER A 381 -26.75 -18.11 7.51
C SER A 381 -25.58 -17.37 8.15
N ALA A 382 -24.38 -17.49 7.57
CA ALA A 382 -23.19 -16.80 8.07
C ALA A 382 -23.29 -15.30 7.84
N PHE A 383 -23.70 -14.89 6.64
CA PHE A 383 -23.90 -13.49 6.29
C PHE A 383 -24.91 -12.81 7.22
N GLN A 384 -26.05 -13.44 7.48
CA GLN A 384 -27.09 -12.92 8.37
C GLN A 384 -26.60 -12.76 9.80
N ALA A 385 -25.86 -13.74 10.32
CA ALA A 385 -25.29 -13.66 11.67
C ALA A 385 -24.21 -12.57 11.79
N ILE A 386 -23.36 -12.38 10.77
CA ILE A 386 -22.39 -11.27 10.75
C ILE A 386 -23.12 -9.93 10.65
N ALA A 387 -24.16 -9.84 9.81
CA ALA A 387 -24.96 -8.61 9.67
C ALA A 387 -25.72 -8.25 10.96
N ALA A 388 -26.11 -9.23 11.77
CA ALA A 388 -26.76 -9.02 13.05
C ALA A 388 -25.84 -8.37 14.11
N ASN A 389 -24.52 -8.52 13.98
CA ASN A 389 -23.55 -7.91 14.89
C ASN A 389 -23.27 -6.42 14.60
N ARG A 390 -24.00 -5.78 13.68
CA ARG A 390 -23.83 -4.35 13.41
C ARG A 390 -24.25 -3.53 14.62
N VAL A 391 -23.34 -2.67 15.06
CA VAL A 391 -23.60 -1.71 16.14
C VAL A 391 -24.64 -0.66 15.73
N TYR A 392 -24.70 -0.32 14.44
CA TYR A 392 -25.59 0.71 13.91
C TYR A 392 -26.16 0.34 12.53
N LEU A 393 -27.46 0.57 12.33
CA LEU A 393 -28.19 0.25 11.11
C LEU A 393 -28.70 1.52 10.42
N PHE A 394 -28.36 1.70 9.15
CA PHE A 394 -28.91 2.73 8.26
C PHE A 394 -28.83 2.19 6.83
N ASP A 395 -29.83 2.43 5.98
CA ASP A 395 -29.83 1.93 4.60
C ASP A 395 -29.32 0.48 4.50
N LYS A 396 -30.13 -0.43 5.06
CA LYS A 396 -29.75 -1.84 5.21
C LYS A 396 -29.27 -2.46 3.90
N GLN A 397 -29.87 -2.09 2.77
CA GLN A 397 -29.49 -2.62 1.46
C GLN A 397 -28.06 -2.20 1.09
N ALA A 398 -27.70 -0.93 1.28
CA ALA A 398 -26.34 -0.46 1.05
C ALA A 398 -25.34 -1.08 2.03
N GLN A 399 -25.69 -1.20 3.31
CA GLN A 399 -24.83 -1.87 4.30
C GLN A 399 -24.65 -3.37 4.02
N ASP A 400 -25.69 -4.05 3.51
CA ASP A 400 -25.63 -5.46 3.12
C ASP A 400 -24.73 -5.64 1.90
N ALA A 401 -24.86 -4.79 0.88
CA ALA A 401 -23.98 -4.80 -0.28
C ALA A 401 -22.52 -4.52 0.10
N GLU A 402 -22.29 -3.54 0.99
CA GLU A 402 -20.95 -3.19 1.45
C GLU A 402 -20.35 -4.33 2.28
N LEU A 403 -21.08 -4.87 3.26
CA LEU A 403 -20.64 -6.03 4.04
C LEU A 403 -20.27 -7.20 3.12
N TYR A 404 -21.16 -7.58 2.21
CA TYR A 404 -20.95 -8.73 1.32
C TYR A 404 -19.66 -8.63 0.52
N SER A 405 -19.36 -7.43 0.03
CA SER A 405 -18.14 -7.15 -0.73
C SER A 405 -16.86 -7.21 0.11
N GLN A 406 -16.97 -7.00 1.42
CA GLN A 406 -15.85 -6.98 2.36
C GLN A 406 -15.59 -8.36 2.98
N LEU A 407 -16.52 -9.31 2.84
CA LEU A 407 -16.36 -10.70 3.26
C LEU A 407 -15.47 -11.48 2.27
N PHE A 408 -14.17 -11.40 2.49
CA PHE A 408 -13.12 -12.14 1.80
C PHE A 408 -11.95 -12.39 2.76
N ALA A 409 -10.90 -13.13 2.36
CA ALA A 409 -9.81 -13.53 3.27
C ALA A 409 -9.22 -12.39 4.15
N HIS A 410 -9.20 -11.14 3.69
CA HIS A 410 -8.70 -10.01 4.50
C HIS A 410 -9.65 -9.59 5.63
N SER A 411 -10.94 -9.96 5.61
CA SER A 411 -11.84 -9.69 6.73
C SER A 411 -11.42 -10.44 8.00
N TRP A 412 -10.74 -11.58 7.88
CA TRP A 412 -10.21 -12.33 9.02
C TRP A 412 -9.11 -11.55 9.72
N ARG A 413 -8.20 -10.99 8.92
CA ARG A 413 -7.18 -10.08 9.44
C ARG A 413 -7.77 -8.83 10.09
N ARG A 414 -8.89 -8.29 9.57
CA ARG A 414 -9.60 -7.17 10.20
C ARG A 414 -10.26 -7.58 11.51
N ASN A 415 -10.87 -8.77 11.56
CA ASN A 415 -11.44 -9.34 12.78
C ASN A 415 -10.36 -9.48 13.85
N PHE A 416 -9.25 -10.15 13.52
CA PHE A 416 -8.11 -10.32 14.42
C PHE A 416 -7.56 -8.97 14.92
N CYS A 417 -7.37 -8.00 14.03
CA CYS A 417 -6.92 -6.65 14.42
C CYS A 417 -7.89 -5.99 15.40
N THR A 418 -9.21 -6.16 15.18
CA THR A 418 -10.25 -5.63 16.06
C THR A 418 -10.20 -6.31 17.43
N GLU A 419 -10.04 -7.63 17.48
CA GLU A 419 -9.87 -8.36 18.74
C GLU A 419 -8.63 -7.94 19.52
N LEU A 420 -7.51 -7.65 18.84
CA LEU A 420 -6.34 -7.09 19.51
C LEU A 420 -6.67 -5.76 20.21
N TYR A 421 -7.39 -4.84 19.54
CA TYR A 421 -7.77 -3.57 20.15
C TYR A 421 -8.80 -3.72 21.27
N CYS A 422 -9.74 -4.65 21.15
CA CYS A 422 -10.86 -4.77 22.07
C CYS A 422 -10.56 -5.67 23.29
N SER A 423 -9.72 -6.69 23.12
CA SER A 423 -9.65 -7.81 24.07
C SER A 423 -8.24 -8.18 24.52
N SER A 424 -7.18 -7.70 23.87
CA SER A 424 -5.82 -8.16 24.19
C SER A 424 -5.06 -7.33 25.24
N GLY A 425 -5.55 -6.14 25.60
CA GLY A 425 -4.83 -5.21 26.48
C GLY A 425 -3.56 -4.60 25.88
N LEU A 426 -3.23 -4.89 24.62
CA LEU A 426 -2.03 -4.38 23.97
C LEU A 426 -2.17 -2.91 23.57
N ASN A 427 -1.09 -2.15 23.75
CA ASN A 427 -1.02 -0.79 23.22
C ASN A 427 -0.95 -0.78 21.68
N SER A 428 -1.32 0.35 21.07
CA SER A 428 -1.36 0.50 19.61
C SER A 428 -0.01 0.20 18.95
N SER A 429 1.10 0.55 19.59
CA SER A 429 2.46 0.27 19.07
C SER A 429 2.73 -1.23 18.93
N LYS A 430 2.38 -2.02 19.95
CA LYS A 430 2.49 -3.50 19.92
C LYS A 430 1.56 -4.09 18.86
N ILE A 431 0.33 -3.59 18.74
CA ILE A 431 -0.63 -4.03 17.72
C ILE A 431 -0.08 -3.73 16.31
N HIS A 432 0.42 -2.52 16.05
CA HIS A 432 1.02 -2.15 14.78
C HIS A 432 2.19 -3.08 14.39
N ARG A 433 3.05 -3.44 15.36
CA ARG A 433 4.13 -4.41 15.16
C ARG A 433 3.60 -5.81 14.83
N ARG A 434 2.67 -6.35 15.63
CA ARG A 434 2.06 -7.68 15.40
C ARG A 434 1.34 -7.77 14.05
N MET A 435 0.73 -6.66 13.62
CA MET A 435 0.10 -6.59 12.30
C MET A 435 1.11 -6.32 11.17
N GLY A 436 2.31 -5.81 11.41
CA GLY A 436 3.21 -5.36 10.34
C GLY A 436 2.61 -4.17 9.57
N HIS A 437 2.13 -3.18 10.33
CA HIS A 437 1.65 -1.89 9.83
C HIS A 437 2.73 -0.83 10.02
N VAL A 438 3.01 -0.06 8.97
CA VAL A 438 3.92 1.10 9.08
C VAL A 438 3.31 2.11 10.05
N TYR A 439 4.06 2.45 11.10
CA TYR A 439 3.67 3.48 12.07
C TYR A 439 4.86 4.42 12.28
N LYS A 440 4.76 5.64 11.73
CA LYS A 440 5.85 6.64 11.71
C LYS A 440 6.50 6.92 13.08
N PRO A 441 5.78 6.87 14.21
CA PRO A 441 6.38 7.07 15.53
C PRO A 441 7.18 5.88 16.07
N LEU A 442 7.15 4.69 15.44
CA LEU A 442 7.89 3.55 15.98
C LEU A 442 9.37 3.68 15.65
N PRO A 443 10.25 3.44 16.64
CA PRO A 443 11.64 3.19 16.33
C PRO A 443 11.73 1.97 15.40
N PRO A 444 12.62 2.01 14.38
CA PRO A 444 12.82 0.90 13.48
C PRO A 444 13.20 -0.36 14.26
N GLN A 445 12.70 -1.52 13.82
CA GLN A 445 13.08 -2.80 14.40
C GLN A 445 14.61 -2.96 14.37
N LYS A 446 15.18 -3.44 15.49
CA LYS A 446 16.59 -3.82 15.53
C LYS A 446 16.81 -4.95 14.53
N ALA A 447 17.94 -4.92 13.82
CA ALA A 447 18.31 -5.98 12.88
C ALA A 447 18.39 -7.37 13.54
N SER A 448 18.60 -7.41 14.85
CA SER A 448 18.64 -8.64 15.66
C SER A 448 17.27 -9.29 15.93
N GLY A 449 16.16 -8.65 15.55
CA GLY A 449 14.82 -9.14 15.90
C GLY A 449 14.50 -9.03 17.40
N LEU A 450 13.49 -9.78 17.85
CA LEU A 450 13.12 -9.91 19.26
C LEU A 450 14.12 -10.81 19.98
N ASN A 451 14.54 -10.44 21.19
CA ASN A 451 15.37 -11.30 22.03
C ASN A 451 14.52 -12.45 22.66
N PRO A 452 15.16 -13.49 23.23
CA PRO A 452 14.45 -14.63 23.80
C PRO A 452 13.42 -14.27 24.88
N THR A 453 13.71 -13.26 25.72
CA THR A 453 12.79 -12.77 26.74
C THR A 453 11.58 -12.09 26.09
N GLU A 454 11.79 -11.22 25.11
CA GLU A 454 10.71 -10.56 24.36
C GLU A 454 9.81 -11.58 23.64
N LEU A 455 10.39 -12.63 23.07
CA LEU A 455 9.65 -13.73 22.45
C LEU A 455 8.83 -14.52 23.47
N CYS A 456 9.42 -14.87 24.61
CA CYS A 456 8.74 -15.57 25.69
C CYS A 456 7.53 -14.76 26.18
N LEU A 457 7.72 -13.48 26.48
CA LEU A 457 6.66 -12.56 26.90
C LEU A 457 5.53 -12.47 25.90
N MET A 458 5.85 -12.38 24.61
CA MET A 458 4.84 -12.32 23.55
C MET A 458 4.01 -13.61 23.45
N CYS A 459 4.64 -14.78 23.63
CA CYS A 459 3.95 -16.06 23.65
C CYS A 459 3.07 -16.22 24.90
N LEU A 460 3.56 -15.79 26.07
CA LEU A 460 2.78 -15.78 27.31
C LEU A 460 1.57 -14.85 27.22
N GLU A 461 1.73 -13.66 26.61
CA GLU A 461 0.62 -12.73 26.33
C GLU A 461 -0.50 -13.43 25.51
N LYS A 462 -0.14 -14.27 24.52
CA LYS A 462 -1.11 -15.05 23.74
C LYS A 462 -1.74 -16.17 24.57
N HIS A 463 -0.95 -16.86 25.39
CA HIS A 463 -1.42 -17.96 26.24
C HIS A 463 -2.50 -17.53 27.23
N VAL A 464 -2.31 -16.37 27.89
CA VAL A 464 -3.26 -15.84 28.88
C VAL A 464 -4.46 -15.14 28.27
N SER A 465 -4.37 -14.74 27.00
CA SER A 465 -5.47 -14.09 26.28
C SER A 465 -6.53 -15.12 25.85
N PRO A 466 -7.81 -14.74 25.77
CA PRO A 466 -8.80 -15.58 25.11
C PRO A 466 -8.47 -15.74 23.62
N THR A 467 -8.71 -16.93 23.09
CA THR A 467 -8.50 -17.28 21.68
C THR A 467 -9.71 -18.04 21.15
N LEU A 468 -9.71 -18.39 19.85
CA LEU A 468 -10.76 -19.25 19.30
C LEU A 468 -10.78 -20.65 19.91
N TYR A 469 -9.64 -21.10 20.47
CA TYR A 469 -9.42 -22.45 20.99
C TYR A 469 -9.69 -22.56 22.48
N HIS A 470 -9.39 -21.51 23.26
CA HIS A 470 -9.50 -21.54 24.71
C HIS A 470 -9.97 -20.18 25.27
N PRO A 471 -10.65 -20.17 26.44
CA PRO A 471 -10.85 -18.93 27.20
C PRO A 471 -9.51 -18.40 27.73
N ALA A 472 -9.53 -17.23 28.38
CA ALA A 472 -8.33 -16.71 29.05
C ALA A 472 -7.77 -17.74 30.05
N ASN A 473 -6.48 -18.08 29.92
CA ASN A 473 -5.83 -19.05 30.80
C ASN A 473 -5.04 -18.34 31.92
N PRO A 474 -5.07 -18.88 33.15
CA PRO A 474 -4.18 -18.42 34.19
C PRO A 474 -2.74 -18.91 33.96
N LEU A 475 -1.75 -18.13 34.40
CA LEU A 475 -0.38 -18.61 34.52
C LEU A 475 -0.26 -19.49 35.77
N ARG A 476 0.35 -20.65 35.62
CA ARG A 476 0.52 -21.65 36.69
C ARG A 476 1.97 -21.71 37.12
N TYR A 477 2.20 -21.62 38.42
CA TYR A 477 3.54 -21.77 38.98
C TYR A 477 3.49 -22.63 40.24
N ASP A 478 4.51 -23.47 40.40
CA ASP A 478 4.79 -24.08 41.69
C ASP A 478 5.46 -23.03 42.58
N ALA A 479 4.99 -22.89 43.81
CA ALA A 479 5.55 -21.94 44.77
C ALA A 479 6.92 -22.37 45.33
N ASP A 480 7.41 -23.55 44.92
CA ASP A 480 8.73 -24.07 45.26
C ASP A 480 9.84 -23.35 44.48
N GLY A 481 10.24 -22.17 44.94
CA GLY A 481 11.39 -21.45 44.38
C GLY A 481 11.25 -19.93 44.39
N PRO A 482 12.28 -19.19 43.94
CA PRO A 482 12.20 -17.74 43.83
C PRO A 482 11.23 -17.32 42.72
N PHE A 483 10.03 -16.87 43.12
CA PHE A 483 9.08 -16.21 42.24
C PHE A 483 9.54 -14.77 41.96
N GLN A 484 10.09 -14.52 40.77
CA GLN A 484 10.53 -13.18 40.36
C GLN A 484 9.49 -12.53 39.44
N ALA A 485 8.38 -12.10 40.04
CA ALA A 485 7.31 -11.35 39.38
C ALA A 485 6.56 -12.11 38.25
N THR A 486 5.40 -11.56 37.90
CA THR A 486 4.58 -12.07 36.81
C THR A 486 5.26 -11.70 35.48
N GLU A 487 5.43 -12.65 34.58
CA GLU A 487 5.99 -12.35 33.26
C GLU A 487 5.05 -11.43 32.45
N VAL A 488 3.74 -11.46 32.71
CA VAL A 488 2.73 -10.62 32.03
C VAL A 488 1.91 -9.79 33.04
N PRO A 489 1.78 -8.46 32.86
CA PRO A 489 1.31 -7.53 33.90
C PRO A 489 -0.17 -7.63 34.32
N SER A 490 -1.03 -8.31 33.56
CA SER A 490 -2.50 -8.29 33.76
C SER A 490 -3.16 -9.65 33.51
N CYS A 491 -2.76 -10.69 34.26
CA CYS A 491 -3.27 -12.06 34.11
C CYS A 491 -3.71 -12.70 35.45
N CYS A 492 -4.55 -13.73 35.35
CA CYS A 492 -4.84 -14.62 36.48
C CYS A 492 -3.63 -15.51 36.75
N ILE A 493 -3.29 -15.73 38.02
CA ILE A 493 -2.16 -16.56 38.42
C ILE A 493 -2.63 -17.59 39.43
N GLU A 494 -2.34 -18.86 39.14
CA GLU A 494 -2.58 -20.00 39.99
C GLU A 494 -1.25 -20.47 40.57
N LEU A 495 -1.17 -20.51 41.90
CA LEU A 495 0.01 -20.96 42.63
C LEU A 495 -0.30 -22.28 43.32
N THR A 496 0.56 -23.28 43.12
CA THR A 496 0.47 -24.56 43.82
C THR A 496 1.43 -24.55 45.02
N LEU A 497 0.88 -24.80 46.21
CA LEU A 497 1.62 -24.87 47.47
C LEU A 497 1.61 -26.31 48.00
N LYS A 498 2.72 -26.77 48.58
CA LYS A 498 2.73 -28.06 49.27
C LYS A 498 2.07 -27.96 50.65
N PRO A 499 1.51 -29.07 51.17
CA PRO A 499 0.95 -29.09 52.51
C PRO A 499 1.97 -28.66 53.56
N GLY A 500 1.60 -27.67 54.38
CA GLY A 500 2.44 -27.15 55.48
C GLY A 500 3.33 -25.95 55.11
N ASP A 501 3.41 -25.58 53.83
CA ASP A 501 4.21 -24.45 53.40
C ASP A 501 3.50 -23.11 53.64
N SER A 502 4.30 -22.06 53.84
CA SER A 502 3.85 -20.67 53.95
C SER A 502 4.65 -19.80 52.99
N VAL A 503 3.96 -18.95 52.23
CA VAL A 503 4.58 -18.02 51.29
C VAL A 503 4.08 -16.61 51.51
N GLU A 504 4.98 -15.63 51.37
CA GLU A 504 4.64 -14.22 51.32
C GLU A 504 4.64 -13.75 49.86
N LEU A 505 3.51 -13.19 49.42
CA LEU A 505 3.33 -12.70 48.06
C LEU A 505 3.16 -11.17 48.08
N THR A 506 4.02 -10.47 47.35
CA THR A 506 3.83 -9.06 47.05
C THR A 506 3.09 -8.94 45.72
N VAL A 507 1.89 -8.37 45.73
CA VAL A 507 1.11 -8.10 44.52
C VAL A 507 1.16 -6.61 44.24
N GLU A 508 1.82 -6.22 43.15
CA GLU A 508 1.86 -4.85 42.68
C GLU A 508 0.72 -4.61 41.68
N ASP A 509 -0.05 -3.56 41.91
CA ASP A 509 -1.07 -3.10 40.96
C ASP A 509 -0.41 -2.26 39.87
N THR A 510 -0.45 -2.74 38.63
CA THR A 510 0.18 -2.08 37.48
C THR A 510 -0.81 -1.32 36.60
N GLU A 511 -2.13 -1.43 36.85
CA GLU A 511 -3.18 -0.82 36.01
C GLU A 511 -4.30 -0.17 36.85
N PRO A 512 -4.77 1.06 36.53
CA PRO A 512 -5.83 1.71 37.30
C PRO A 512 -7.15 0.92 37.25
N GLY A 513 -7.71 0.65 38.43
CA GLY A 513 -9.01 -0.02 38.55
C GLY A 513 -8.94 -1.53 38.62
N THR A 514 -7.73 -2.12 38.62
CA THR A 514 -7.54 -3.55 38.83
C THR A 514 -8.08 -3.96 40.21
N VAL A 515 -8.89 -5.02 40.22
CA VAL A 515 -9.36 -5.64 41.46
C VAL A 515 -8.54 -6.89 41.70
N THR A 516 -7.56 -6.81 42.59
CA THR A 516 -6.83 -7.99 43.05
C THR A 516 -7.75 -8.86 43.91
N ARG A 517 -8.02 -10.09 43.45
CA ARG A 517 -8.69 -11.12 44.24
C ARG A 517 -7.69 -12.22 44.54
N ILE A 518 -7.62 -12.62 45.81
CA ILE A 518 -6.79 -13.73 46.28
C ILE A 518 -7.75 -14.72 46.95
N SER A 519 -7.75 -15.96 46.48
CA SER A 519 -8.60 -17.04 46.98
C SER A 519 -7.84 -18.36 46.89
N GLY A 520 -8.16 -19.30 47.77
CA GLY A 520 -7.55 -20.63 47.75
C GLY A 520 -8.33 -21.58 48.65
N GLU A 521 -8.50 -22.82 48.18
CA GLU A 521 -9.17 -23.87 48.93
C GLU A 521 -8.20 -24.48 49.95
N GLY A 522 -8.62 -24.57 51.22
CA GLY A 522 -7.78 -25.12 52.30
C GLY A 522 -6.61 -24.23 52.73
N LEU A 523 -6.51 -22.99 52.21
CA LEU A 523 -5.46 -22.04 52.57
C LEU A 523 -5.97 -21.01 53.59
N THR A 524 -5.10 -20.67 54.56
CA THR A 524 -5.33 -19.51 55.43
C THR A 524 -4.68 -18.29 54.77
N ILE A 525 -5.50 -17.33 54.33
CA ILE A 525 -5.04 -16.15 53.60
C ILE A 525 -5.10 -14.94 54.54
N GLN A 526 -3.93 -14.37 54.86
CA GLN A 526 -3.83 -13.17 55.68
C GLN A 526 -3.18 -12.04 54.87
N ARG A 527 -3.85 -10.89 54.81
CA ARG A 527 -3.26 -9.67 54.23
C ARG A 527 -2.28 -9.06 55.24
N LEU A 528 -0.98 -9.19 54.97
CA LEU A 528 0.08 -8.66 55.84
C LEU A 528 0.20 -7.13 55.75
N ARG A 529 0.11 -6.59 54.54
CA ARG A 529 0.27 -5.15 54.28
C ARG A 529 -0.52 -4.71 53.05
N ARG A 530 -1.00 -3.47 53.04
CA ARG A 530 -1.51 -2.78 51.86
C ARG A 530 -0.88 -1.40 51.84
N ASP A 531 0.00 -1.16 50.87
CA ASP A 531 0.52 0.19 50.68
C ASP A 531 -0.59 1.09 50.11
N GLU A 532 -0.61 2.35 50.54
CA GLU A 532 -1.43 3.38 49.92
C GLU A 532 -1.11 3.40 48.42
N ARG A 533 -2.15 3.49 47.59
CA ARG A 533 -1.99 3.58 46.13
C ARG A 533 -0.92 4.62 45.85
N ARG A 534 0.23 4.19 45.34
CA ARG A 534 1.08 5.12 44.61
C ARG A 534 0.18 5.63 43.51
N ASN A 535 -0.03 6.94 43.45
CA ASN A 535 -0.57 7.59 42.25
C ASN A 535 0.46 7.37 41.16
N VAL A 536 0.51 6.15 40.62
CA VAL A 536 1.29 5.89 39.45
C VAL A 536 0.51 6.58 38.34
N THR A 537 1.02 7.75 37.97
CA THR A 537 0.60 8.45 36.77
C THR A 537 1.13 7.58 35.65
N TYR A 538 0.33 6.60 35.25
CA TYR A 538 0.63 5.82 34.08
C TYR A 538 0.26 6.67 32.87
N ASP A 539 1.27 6.92 32.05
CA ASP A 539 1.11 7.47 30.71
C ASP A 539 0.36 6.45 29.84
N TYR A 540 -0.97 6.37 29.98
CA TYR A 540 -1.82 6.13 28.81
C TYR A 540 -1.74 7.36 27.95
N GLY A 541 -0.59 7.53 27.34
CA GLY A 541 -0.43 8.52 26.33
C GLY A 541 -0.57 7.88 24.94
N LEU A 542 -1.00 8.56 23.88
CA LEU A 542 -0.69 9.98 23.67
C LEU A 542 0.52 10.45 24.52
N LEU A 543 1.63 9.68 24.49
CA LEU A 543 2.98 9.89 25.10
C LEU A 543 3.06 9.84 26.66
N SER A 544 4.07 9.26 27.36
CA SER A 544 5.53 9.46 27.22
C SER A 544 6.41 8.30 27.80
N SER A 545 7.59 8.61 28.39
CA SER A 545 8.94 8.22 27.93
C SER A 545 9.82 7.29 28.83
N ALA A 546 11.10 7.14 28.48
CA ALA A 546 12.00 5.99 28.72
C ALA A 546 12.80 5.94 30.05
N GLU A 547 12.39 6.65 31.11
CA GLU A 547 13.23 6.80 32.32
C GLU A 547 12.86 5.89 33.52
N THR A 548 11.85 5.04 33.44
CA THR A 548 11.33 4.28 34.60
C THR A 548 11.97 2.90 34.81
N ILE A 549 13.31 2.81 34.75
CA ILE A 549 14.04 1.58 35.12
C ILE A 549 15.08 1.89 36.19
N THR A 550 14.65 2.01 37.44
CA THR A 550 15.32 1.48 38.65
C THR A 550 14.58 1.92 39.92
N VAL A 551 14.37 1.02 40.88
CA VAL A 551 15.20 0.89 42.09
C VAL A 551 14.71 -0.33 42.90
N VAL A 552 15.62 -1.29 43.02
CA VAL A 552 15.62 -2.40 43.99
C VAL A 552 15.87 -1.85 45.39
N LYS A 553 15.18 -2.36 46.42
CA LYS A 553 15.77 -2.47 47.76
C LYS A 553 15.34 -3.77 48.45
N LYS A 554 16.31 -4.69 48.56
CA LYS A 554 16.28 -5.86 49.44
C LYS A 554 16.37 -5.37 50.89
N ARG A 555 15.43 -5.74 51.74
CA ARG A 555 15.60 -5.66 53.20
C ARG A 555 15.78 -7.09 53.74
N ASN A 556 16.90 -7.33 54.41
CA ASN A 556 17.01 -8.46 55.32
C ASN A 556 16.25 -8.08 56.59
N LEU A 557 15.38 -8.97 57.08
CA LEU A 557 14.79 -8.82 58.40
C LEU A 557 15.69 -9.53 59.42
N VAL A 558 15.98 -8.81 60.51
CA VAL A 558 16.44 -9.36 61.79
C VAL A 558 15.23 -9.92 62.51
#